data_AF-A0A2G7GTT8-F1
#
_entry.id   AF-A0A2G7GTT8-F1
#
_cell.length_a   1.000
_cell.length_b   1.000
_cell.length_c   1.000
_cell.angle_alpha   90.00
_cell.angle_beta   90.00
_cell.angle_gamma   90.00
#
_symmetry.space_group_name_H-M   'P 1'
#
loop_
_entity.id
_entity.type
_entity.pdbx_description
1 polymer ?
#
loop_
_entity_poly.entity_id
_entity_poly.type
_entity_poly.pdbx_seq_one_letter_code
_entity_poly.pdbx_strand_id
1 'polypeptide(L)'
;MFFQQKDRHEQMAKLDPRDTNGDGVVSPQEAAAYIREYLENASPEERQAVLKEYVGGMSPEQRREMGDAIVRSPANPVQAVRPDDDDDLIDAYTKTAQAPAQNGRSPLEEAFAPGGLLSNPMVKAGLVGLAGMIGSRMLRR
;
A
#
# COMPACT_ATOMS: atom_id res chain seq x y z
N MET A 1 26.32 26.71 6.10
CA MET A 1 26.54 25.24 6.16
C MET A 1 25.23 24.51 5.83
N PHE A 2 24.82 24.48 4.55
CA PHE A 2 23.51 23.92 4.12
C PHE A 2 23.61 22.65 3.24
N PHE A 3 24.83 22.11 3.05
CA PHE A 3 25.08 21.03 2.10
C PHE A 3 25.12 19.62 2.71
N GLN A 4 25.14 19.45 4.04
CA GLN A 4 25.29 18.12 4.67
C GLN A 4 23.98 17.38 4.96
N GLN A 5 22.82 18.04 4.81
CA GLN A 5 21.52 17.38 5.05
C GLN A 5 21.05 16.59 3.83
N LYS A 6 21.24 17.09 2.60
CA LYS A 6 20.82 16.40 1.37
C LYS A 6 21.50 15.04 1.18
N ASP A 7 22.82 14.98 1.37
CA ASP A 7 23.58 13.72 1.28
C ASP A 7 23.13 12.65 2.28
N ARG A 8 22.74 13.03 3.49
CA ARG A 8 22.24 12.06 4.48
C ARG A 8 20.87 11.50 4.11
N HIS A 9 20.00 12.31 3.51
CA HIS A 9 18.72 11.85 3.00
C HIS A 9 18.88 10.93 1.78
N GLU A 10 19.80 11.26 0.85
CA GLU A 10 20.11 10.40 -0.30
C GLU A 10 20.77 9.07 0.12
N GLN A 11 21.65 9.07 1.13
CA GLN A 11 22.25 7.83 1.65
C GLN A 11 21.26 6.96 2.44
N MET A 12 20.27 7.55 3.11
CA MET A 12 19.22 6.80 3.80
C MET A 12 18.13 6.30 2.83
N ALA A 13 17.82 7.05 1.77
CA ALA A 13 16.90 6.60 0.72
C ALA A 13 17.45 5.36 -0.01
N LYS A 14 18.78 5.31 -0.22
CA LYS A 14 19.49 4.14 -0.79
C LYS A 14 19.42 2.86 0.05
N LEU A 15 19.02 2.97 1.32
CA LEU A 15 18.87 1.85 2.25
C LEU A 15 17.40 1.58 2.58
N ASP A 16 16.47 2.27 1.93
CA ASP A 16 15.06 2.05 2.17
C ASP A 16 14.64 0.73 1.52
N PRO A 17 14.25 -0.29 2.29
CA PRO A 17 13.83 -1.58 1.72
C PRO A 17 12.55 -1.46 0.86
N ARG A 18 11.89 -0.30 0.87
CA ARG A 18 10.72 0.01 0.06
C ARG A 18 11.08 0.62 -1.30
N ASP A 19 12.29 1.15 -1.45
CA ASP A 19 12.82 1.68 -2.71
C ASP A 19 13.55 0.55 -3.44
N THR A 20 12.81 -0.17 -4.28
CA THR A 20 13.33 -1.37 -4.95
C THR A 20 14.19 -1.02 -6.16
N ASN A 21 13.95 0.15 -6.77
CA ASN A 21 14.65 0.59 -7.97
C ASN A 21 15.87 1.49 -7.66
N GLY A 22 16.01 1.95 -6.41
CA GLY A 22 17.14 2.75 -5.91
C GLY A 22 17.15 4.19 -6.44
N ASP A 23 16.00 4.71 -6.88
CA ASP A 23 15.87 6.08 -7.40
C ASP A 23 15.71 7.14 -6.30
N GLY A 24 15.65 6.71 -5.04
CA GLY A 24 15.52 7.54 -3.86
C GLY A 24 14.08 7.96 -3.53
N VAL A 25 13.07 7.45 -4.25
CA VAL A 25 11.66 7.79 -4.09
C VAL A 25 10.80 6.52 -4.12
N VAL A 26 10.11 6.23 -3.01
CA VAL A 26 9.15 5.13 -2.96
C VAL A 26 7.93 5.46 -3.83
N SER A 27 7.83 4.82 -4.99
CA SER A 27 6.67 4.94 -5.86
C SER A 27 5.46 4.16 -5.31
N PRO A 28 4.22 4.48 -5.73
CA PRO A 28 3.05 3.71 -5.33
C PRO A 28 3.12 2.23 -5.73
N GLN A 29 3.80 1.90 -6.83
CA GLN A 29 3.99 0.52 -7.27
C GLN A 29 4.91 -0.23 -6.31
N GLU A 30 5.99 0.40 -5.88
CA GLU A 30 6.92 -0.18 -4.91
C GLU A 30 6.31 -0.29 -3.53
N ALA A 31 5.52 0.71 -3.12
CA ALA A 31 4.74 0.63 -1.90
C ALA A 31 3.76 -0.55 -1.93
N ALA A 32 3.04 -0.76 -3.05
CA ALA A 32 2.13 -1.90 -3.21
C ALA A 32 2.87 -3.23 -3.15
N ALA A 33 4.00 -3.36 -3.85
CA ALA A 33 4.83 -4.56 -3.83
C ALA A 33 5.37 -4.87 -2.42
N TYR A 34 5.88 -3.84 -1.73
CA TYR A 34 6.39 -3.97 -0.36
C TYR A 34 5.29 -4.37 0.63
N ILE A 35 4.11 -3.74 0.54
CA ILE A 35 2.96 -4.10 1.36
C ILE A 35 2.55 -5.55 1.08
N ARG A 36 2.49 -5.96 -0.19
CA ARG A 36 2.18 -7.34 -0.55
C ARG A 36 3.16 -8.30 0.09
N GLU A 37 4.45 -8.09 -0.09
CA GLU A 37 5.50 -8.92 0.50
C GLU A 37 5.38 -8.98 2.03
N TYR A 38 5.12 -7.84 2.67
CA TYR A 38 4.86 -7.81 4.11
C TYR A 38 3.62 -8.63 4.48
N LEU A 39 2.51 -8.48 3.77
CA LEU A 39 1.27 -9.23 4.03
C LEU A 39 1.43 -10.74 3.74
N GLU A 40 2.31 -11.13 2.82
CA GLU A 40 2.63 -12.54 2.55
C GLU A 40 3.44 -13.16 3.69
N ASN A 41 4.36 -12.40 4.30
CA ASN A 41 5.23 -12.89 5.37
C ASN A 41 4.67 -12.68 6.79
N ALA A 42 3.85 -11.66 7.01
CA ALA A 42 3.30 -11.33 8.32
C ALA A 42 2.26 -12.37 8.76
N SER A 43 2.12 -12.57 10.07
CA SER A 43 1.02 -13.40 10.62
C SER A 43 -0.34 -12.75 10.36
N PRO A 44 -1.44 -13.52 10.31
CA PRO A 44 -2.78 -12.96 10.10
C PRO A 44 -3.13 -11.84 11.07
N GLU A 45 -2.70 -11.96 12.33
CA GLU A 45 -2.96 -10.97 13.39
C GLU A 45 -2.21 -9.65 13.12
N GLU A 46 -0.95 -9.72 12.70
CA GLU A 46 -0.16 -8.53 12.36
C GLU A 46 -0.71 -7.79 11.14
N ARG A 47 -1.10 -8.54 10.11
CA ARG A 47 -1.74 -7.98 8.91
C ARG A 47 -2.99 -7.22 9.29
N GLN A 48 -3.86 -7.85 10.08
CA GLN A 48 -5.12 -7.24 10.47
C GLN A 48 -4.88 -6.01 11.35
N ALA A 49 -3.92 -6.04 12.28
CA ALA A 49 -3.58 -4.89 13.10
C ALA A 49 -3.09 -3.70 12.27
N VAL A 50 -2.18 -3.95 11.31
CA VAL A 50 -1.62 -2.92 10.41
C VAL A 50 -2.72 -2.33 9.52
N LEU A 51 -3.53 -3.19 8.89
CA LEU A 51 -4.60 -2.74 7.99
C LEU A 51 -5.70 -2.01 8.76
N LYS A 52 -6.01 -2.43 9.99
CA LYS A 52 -6.95 -1.74 10.87
C LYS A 52 -6.46 -0.36 11.28
N GLU A 53 -5.18 -0.22 11.59
CA GLU A 53 -4.56 1.08 11.87
C GLU A 53 -4.60 1.99 10.63
N TYR A 54 -4.34 1.43 9.45
CA TYR A 54 -4.41 2.15 8.18
C TYR A 54 -5.81 2.62 7.81
N VAL A 55 -6.80 1.72 7.79
CA VAL A 55 -8.20 2.06 7.50
C VAL A 55 -8.77 2.97 8.59
N GLY A 56 -8.38 2.76 9.85
CA GLY A 56 -8.72 3.63 10.99
C GLY A 56 -8.22 5.07 10.83
N GLY A 57 -7.08 5.26 10.15
CA GLY A 57 -6.52 6.58 9.84
C GLY A 57 -7.12 7.27 8.61
N MET A 58 -7.94 6.58 7.81
CA MET A 58 -8.54 7.14 6.60
C MET A 58 -9.79 7.96 6.89
N SER A 59 -10.01 9.00 6.09
CA SER A 59 -11.30 9.68 6.04
C SER A 59 -12.37 8.78 5.40
N PRO A 60 -13.67 8.99 5.70
CA PRO A 60 -14.76 8.26 5.05
C PRO A 60 -14.79 8.39 3.53
N GLU A 61 -14.20 9.45 2.98
CA GLU A 61 -14.05 9.63 1.54
C GLU A 61 -12.95 8.72 0.98
N GLN A 62 -11.77 8.67 1.63
CA GLN A 62 -10.67 7.79 1.22
C GLN A 62 -11.07 6.31 1.28
N ARG A 63 -11.83 5.93 2.31
CA ARG A 63 -12.38 4.58 2.45
C ARG A 63 -13.32 4.23 1.30
N ARG A 64 -14.19 5.17 0.91
CA ARG A 64 -15.09 5.03 -0.24
C ARG A 64 -14.31 4.90 -1.54
N GLU A 65 -13.35 5.78 -1.79
CA GLU A 65 -12.53 5.72 -3.00
C GLU A 65 -11.74 4.42 -3.10
N MET A 66 -11.15 3.97 -1.99
CA MET A 66 -10.46 2.69 -1.93
C MET A 66 -11.41 1.54 -2.21
N GLY A 67 -12.57 1.51 -1.53
CA GLY A 67 -13.54 0.45 -1.70
C GLY A 67 -14.09 0.38 -3.13
N ASP A 68 -14.45 1.53 -3.70
CA ASP A 68 -14.92 1.63 -5.09
C ASP A 68 -13.86 1.12 -6.07
N ALA A 69 -12.60 1.50 -5.88
CA ALA A 69 -11.54 1.14 -6.82
C ALA A 69 -11.07 -0.31 -6.65
N ILE A 70 -11.16 -0.89 -5.45
CA ILE A 70 -11.06 -2.34 -5.24
C ILE A 70 -12.15 -3.03 -6.07
N VAL A 71 -13.42 -2.66 -5.90
CA VAL A 71 -14.56 -3.31 -6.57
C VAL A 71 -14.54 -3.13 -8.09
N ARG A 72 -14.14 -1.95 -8.57
CA ARG A 72 -14.09 -1.65 -10.01
C ARG A 72 -12.94 -2.33 -10.72
N SER A 73 -11.92 -2.83 -10.00
CA SER A 73 -10.75 -3.43 -10.62
C SER A 73 -11.11 -4.79 -11.22
N PRO A 74 -10.98 -4.98 -12.55
CA PRO A 74 -11.43 -6.19 -13.22
C PRO A 74 -10.60 -7.43 -12.83
N ALA A 75 -9.37 -7.21 -12.36
CA ALA A 75 -8.47 -8.26 -11.89
C ALA A 75 -8.73 -8.66 -10.43
N ASN A 76 -9.67 -8.00 -9.74
CA ASN A 76 -9.86 -8.15 -8.31
C ASN A 76 -10.94 -9.21 -7.99
N PRO A 77 -10.68 -10.18 -7.09
CA PRO A 77 -11.69 -11.15 -6.68
C PRO A 77 -12.88 -10.54 -5.91
N VAL A 78 -12.76 -9.29 -5.44
CA VAL A 78 -13.77 -8.61 -4.62
C VAL A 78 -14.76 -7.84 -5.52
N GLN A 79 -16.03 -8.22 -5.45
CA GLN A 79 -17.10 -7.63 -6.28
C GLN A 79 -17.97 -6.61 -5.52
N ALA A 80 -17.88 -6.59 -4.20
CA ALA A 80 -18.60 -5.66 -3.34
C ALA A 80 -17.77 -5.41 -2.07
N VAL A 81 -17.80 -4.19 -1.58
CA VAL A 81 -17.22 -3.82 -0.29
C VAL A 81 -18.03 -2.69 0.32
N ARG A 82 -18.16 -2.70 1.64
CA ARG A 82 -18.81 -1.67 2.43
C ARG A 82 -17.74 -0.71 2.94
N PRO A 83 -17.63 0.50 2.38
CA PRO A 83 -16.58 1.44 2.75
C PRO A 83 -16.77 2.05 4.15
N ASP A 84 -17.94 1.86 4.75
CA ASP A 84 -18.30 2.22 6.12
C ASP A 84 -17.92 1.15 7.15
N ASP A 85 -17.58 -0.06 6.71
CA ASP A 85 -17.21 -1.19 7.57
C ASP A 85 -15.71 -1.46 7.45
N ASP A 86 -14.95 -1.15 8.51
CA ASP A 86 -13.49 -1.29 8.53
C ASP A 86 -13.07 -2.74 8.24
N ASP A 87 -13.76 -3.72 8.81
CA ASP A 87 -13.41 -5.13 8.66
C ASP A 87 -13.66 -5.61 7.22
N ASP A 88 -14.75 -5.14 6.59
CA ASP A 88 -15.07 -5.43 5.18
C ASP A 88 -14.03 -4.85 4.23
N LEU A 89 -13.58 -3.62 4.48
CA LEU A 89 -12.53 -2.94 3.72
C LEU A 89 -11.17 -3.63 3.87
N ILE A 90 -10.82 -4.04 5.08
CA ILE A 90 -9.57 -4.76 5.38
C ILE A 90 -9.57 -6.13 4.69
N ASP A 91 -10.66 -6.88 4.77
CA ASP A 91 -10.80 -8.18 4.11
C ASP A 91 -10.70 -8.04 2.60
N ALA A 92 -11.41 -7.06 2.03
CA ALA A 92 -11.34 -6.75 0.62
C ALA A 92 -9.92 -6.39 0.17
N TYR A 93 -9.25 -5.47 0.86
CA TYR A 93 -7.88 -5.08 0.56
C TYR A 93 -6.92 -6.26 0.66
N THR A 94 -7.06 -7.09 1.69
CA THR A 94 -6.23 -8.30 1.90
C THR A 94 -6.40 -9.27 0.74
N LYS A 95 -7.65 -9.53 0.32
CA LYS A 95 -7.95 -10.37 -0.84
C LYS A 95 -7.37 -9.81 -2.13
N THR A 96 -7.41 -8.48 -2.33
CA THR A 96 -6.79 -7.83 -3.49
C THR A 96 -5.28 -7.93 -3.49
N ALA A 97 -4.65 -7.72 -2.32
CA ALA A 97 -3.21 -7.79 -2.17
C ALA A 97 -2.67 -9.21 -2.41
N GLN A 98 -3.39 -10.22 -1.90
CA GLN A 98 -3.02 -11.63 -2.00
C GLN A 98 -3.54 -12.30 -3.28
N ALA A 99 -4.32 -11.59 -4.09
CA ALA A 99 -4.81 -12.13 -5.35
C ALA A 99 -3.63 -12.46 -6.28
N PRO A 100 -3.72 -13.58 -7.03
CA PRO A 100 -2.65 -14.02 -7.89
C PRO A 100 -2.31 -12.95 -8.93
N ALA A 101 -1.02 -12.76 -9.17
CA ALA A 101 -0.55 -11.79 -10.14
C ALA A 101 -1.09 -12.12 -11.55
N GLN A 102 -1.70 -11.13 -12.18
CA GLN A 102 -2.11 -11.18 -13.58
C GLN A 102 -1.09 -10.39 -14.40
N ASN A 103 -0.57 -10.97 -15.48
CA ASN A 103 0.50 -10.35 -16.29
C ASN A 103 1.77 -9.95 -15.51
N GLY A 104 2.11 -10.72 -14.47
CA GLY A 104 3.29 -10.48 -13.64
C GLY A 104 3.14 -9.35 -12.61
N ARG A 105 1.94 -8.77 -12.44
CA ARG A 105 1.63 -7.77 -11.41
C ARG A 105 0.44 -8.22 -10.57
N SER A 106 0.45 -7.95 -9.27
CA SER A 106 -0.74 -8.19 -8.45
C SER A 106 -1.88 -7.25 -8.88
N PRO A 107 -3.15 -7.65 -8.68
CA PRO A 107 -4.29 -6.77 -8.92
C PRO A 107 -4.22 -5.45 -8.15
N LEU A 108 -3.58 -5.46 -6.97
CA LEU A 108 -3.29 -4.26 -6.21
C LEU A 108 -2.29 -3.35 -6.96
N GLU A 109 -1.15 -3.88 -7.38
CA GLU A 109 -0.16 -3.12 -8.17
C GLU A 109 -0.75 -2.58 -9.48
N GLU A 110 -1.59 -3.36 -10.15
CA GLU A 110 -2.28 -2.93 -11.38
C GLU A 110 -3.27 -1.80 -11.10
N ALA A 111 -4.03 -1.88 -10.00
CA ALA A 111 -4.93 -0.81 -9.61
C ALA A 111 -4.17 0.49 -9.28
N PHE A 112 -2.97 0.42 -8.71
CA PHE A 112 -2.10 1.57 -8.42
C PHE A 112 -1.19 1.99 -9.59
N ALA A 113 -1.15 1.22 -10.68
CA ALA A 113 -0.38 1.56 -11.87
C ALA A 113 -0.82 2.90 -12.48
N PRO A 114 0.03 3.56 -13.28
CA PRO A 114 -0.38 4.76 -14.00
C PRO A 114 -1.57 4.45 -14.91
N GLY A 115 -2.70 5.15 -14.72
CA GLY A 115 -3.96 4.85 -15.42
C GLY A 115 -4.86 3.79 -14.76
N GLY A 116 -4.41 3.19 -13.66
CA GLY A 116 -5.21 2.29 -12.83
C GLY A 116 -6.25 3.02 -11.98
N LEU A 117 -7.21 2.26 -11.45
CA LEU A 117 -8.37 2.80 -10.71
C LEU A 117 -8.00 3.45 -9.36
N LEU A 118 -6.91 3.00 -8.73
CA LEU A 118 -6.35 3.56 -7.50
C LEU A 118 -5.22 4.58 -7.78
N SER A 119 -5.12 5.08 -9.02
CA SER A 119 -4.08 6.04 -9.39
C SER A 119 -4.28 7.45 -8.80
N ASN A 120 -5.38 7.67 -8.06
CA ASN A 120 -5.69 8.93 -7.38
C ASN A 120 -4.57 9.32 -6.40
N PRO A 121 -4.07 10.58 -6.44
CA PRO A 121 -3.05 11.08 -5.51
C PRO A 121 -3.33 10.81 -4.02
N MET A 122 -4.59 10.91 -3.58
CA MET A 122 -4.95 10.69 -2.18
C MET A 122 -4.80 9.22 -1.77
N VAL A 123 -5.21 8.31 -2.65
CA VAL A 123 -5.13 6.86 -2.39
C VAL A 123 -3.67 6.39 -2.49
N LYS A 124 -2.89 6.95 -3.43
CA LYS A 124 -1.43 6.75 -3.50
C LYS A 124 -0.73 7.22 -2.23
N ALA A 125 -1.07 8.40 -1.73
CA ALA A 125 -0.50 8.92 -0.49
C ALA A 125 -0.84 8.02 0.71
N GLY A 126 -2.07 7.50 0.77
CA GLY A 126 -2.47 6.48 1.74
C GLY A 126 -1.59 5.24 1.67
N LEU A 127 -1.41 4.67 0.48
CA LEU A 127 -0.60 3.47 0.27
C LEU A 127 0.87 3.66 0.67
N VAL A 128 1.49 4.77 0.26
CA VAL A 128 2.87 5.10 0.65
C VAL A 128 2.97 5.31 2.16
N GLY A 129 1.94 5.89 2.78
CA GLY A 129 1.82 6.01 4.23
C GLY A 129 1.75 4.65 4.94
N LEU A 130 0.95 3.70 4.42
CA LEU A 130 0.89 2.33 4.92
C LEU A 130 2.26 1.62 4.80
N ALA A 131 2.92 1.72 3.65
CA ALA A 131 4.26 1.17 3.46
C ALA A 131 5.26 1.77 4.46
N GLY A 132 5.16 3.08 4.75
CA GLY A 132 5.97 3.73 5.79
C GLY A 132 5.66 3.29 7.20
N MET A 133 4.40 3.04 7.53
CA MET A 133 4.00 2.48 8.82
C MET A 133 4.57 1.08 9.02
N ILE A 134 4.46 0.22 8.00
CA ILE A 134 5.03 -1.13 8.01
C ILE A 134 6.56 -1.07 8.16
N GLY A 135 7.23 -0.27 7.33
CA GLY A 135 8.70 -0.10 7.41
C GLY A 135 9.14 0.39 8.79
N SER A 136 8.42 1.35 9.38
CA SER A 136 8.69 1.84 10.74
C SER A 136 8.50 0.78 11.81
N ARG A 137 7.55 -0.15 11.64
CA ARG A 137 7.30 -1.27 12.56
C ARG A 137 8.39 -2.34 12.43
N MET A 138 8.91 -2.59 11.23
CA MET A 138 10.03 -3.52 11.01
C MET A 138 11.35 -3.01 11.58
N LEU A 139 11.63 -1.70 11.48
CA LEU A 139 12.83 -1.08 12.04
C LEU A 139 12.86 -1.05 13.58
N ARG A 140 11.71 -1.26 14.24
CA ARG A 140 11.58 -1.28 15.71
C ARG A 140 11.63 -2.69 16.31
N ARG A 141 11.79 -3.73 15.49
CA ARG A 141 12.01 -5.11 15.93
C ARG A 141 13.49 -5.43 16.02
#